data_AF-A0A7R9RJ53-F1
#
_entry.id   AF-A0A7R9RJ53-F1
#
_cell.length_a   1.000
_cell.length_b   1.000
_cell.length_c   1.000
_cell.angle_alpha   90.00
_cell.angle_beta   90.00
_cell.angle_gamma   90.00
#
_symmetry.space_group_name_H-M   'P 1'
#
loop_
_entity.id
_entity.type
_entity.pdbx_description
1 polymer ?
#
loop_
_entity_poly.entity_id
_entity_poly.type
_entity_poly.pdbx_seq_one_letter_code
_entity_poly.pdbx_strand_id
1 'polypeptide(L)'
;LEVLKLLKKEDECIFTQSRTLYECLVGFSRSFHPLAPFVTEDLYHWLHDVCSIALPYESLPLAPYPKPKEWEIYANEKLENDVQESFDIADSVSQFKALG
;
A
#
# COMPACT_ATOMS: atom_id res chain seq x y z
N LEU A 1 19.77 23.05 13.44
CA LEU A 1 20.16 22.49 12.12
C LEU A 1 19.85 20.98 12.02
N GLU A 2 20.09 20.16 13.05
CA GLU A 2 19.68 18.73 13.04
C GLU A 2 18.17 18.51 13.13
N VAL A 3 17.46 19.24 13.99
CA VAL A 3 15.98 19.13 14.12
C VAL A 3 15.27 19.43 12.79
N LEU A 4 15.75 20.40 12.02
CA LEU A 4 15.21 20.70 10.68
C LEU A 4 15.48 19.59 9.66
N LYS A 5 16.59 18.85 9.81
CA LYS A 5 16.87 17.66 8.98
C LYS A 5 15.97 16.49 9.36
N LEU A 6 15.67 16.33 10.65
CA LEU A 6 14.75 15.30 11.13
C LEU A 6 13.32 15.58 10.67
N LEU A 7 12.83 16.81 10.82
CA LEU A 7 11.50 17.20 10.33
C LEU A 7 11.38 17.01 8.81
N LYS A 8 12.40 17.41 8.04
CA LYS A 8 12.42 17.18 6.59
C LYS A 8 12.43 15.69 6.22
N LYS A 9 13.14 14.87 7.00
CA LYS A 9 13.17 13.41 6.82
C LYS A 9 11.83 12.76 7.19
N GLU A 10 11.14 13.29 8.19
CA GLU A 10 9.79 12.86 8.56
C GLU A 10 8.78 13.19 7.46
N ASP A 11 8.83 14.40 6.91
CA ASP A 11 7.97 14.82 5.79
C ASP A 11 8.20 13.94 4.53
N GLU A 12 9.46 13.66 4.19
CA GLU A 12 9.82 12.76 3.07
C GLU A 12 9.35 11.32 3.33
N CYS A 13 9.43 10.84 4.57
CA CYS A 13 8.98 9.51 4.96
C CYS A 13 7.46 9.36 4.83
N ILE A 14 6.68 10.34 5.35
CA ILE A 14 5.21 10.36 5.27
C ILE A 14 4.73 10.38 3.82
N PHE A 15 5.39 11.19 2.98
CA PHE A 15 5.10 11.25 1.55
C PHE A 15 5.36 9.89 0.87
N THR A 16 6.46 9.23 1.23
CA THR A 16 6.81 7.90 0.68
C THR A 16 5.81 6.84 1.11
N GLN A 17 5.40 6.81 2.38
CA GLN A 17 4.42 5.85 2.90
C GLN A 17 3.04 6.01 2.24
N SER A 18 2.56 7.26 2.12
CA SER A 18 1.27 7.56 1.50
C SER A 18 1.25 7.12 0.04
N ARG A 19 2.36 7.34 -0.68
CA ARG A 19 2.54 6.88 -2.05
C ARG A 19 2.56 5.37 -2.17
N THR A 20 3.32 4.68 -1.32
CA THR A 20 3.36 3.20 -1.31
C THR A 20 1.96 2.62 -1.08
N LEU A 21 1.22 3.16 -0.10
CA LEU A 21 -0.15 2.72 0.17
C LEU A 21 -1.08 2.94 -1.04
N TYR A 22 -1.00 4.10 -1.68
CA TYR A 22 -1.75 4.40 -2.89
C TYR A 22 -1.45 3.39 -4.01
N GLU A 23 -0.16 3.13 -4.30
CA GLU A 23 0.27 2.18 -5.32
C GLU A 23 -0.23 0.75 -5.01
N CYS A 24 -0.17 0.33 -3.75
CA CYS A 24 -0.72 -0.95 -3.29
C CYS A 24 -2.25 -1.04 -3.48
N LEU A 25 -3.01 0.00 -3.12
CA LEU A 25 -4.46 -0.01 -3.23
C LEU A 25 -4.95 0.04 -4.69
N VAL A 26 -4.26 0.77 -5.56
CA VAL A 26 -4.52 0.75 -7.01
C VAL A 26 -4.19 -0.63 -7.60
N GLY A 27 -3.06 -1.23 -7.20
CA GLY A 27 -2.69 -2.59 -7.59
C GLY A 27 -3.74 -3.62 -7.16
N PHE A 28 -4.15 -3.57 -5.88
CA PHE A 28 -5.22 -4.41 -5.33
C PHE A 28 -6.51 -4.25 -6.12
N SER A 29 -6.95 -3.01 -6.37
CA SER A 29 -8.19 -2.74 -7.10
C SER A 29 -8.15 -3.38 -8.49
N ARG A 30 -7.05 -3.19 -9.25
CA ARG A 30 -6.87 -3.78 -10.59
C ARG A 30 -6.87 -5.32 -10.56
N SER A 31 -6.19 -5.93 -9.59
CA SER A 31 -6.11 -7.38 -9.46
C SER A 31 -7.41 -8.02 -8.98
N PHE A 32 -8.15 -7.33 -8.11
CA PHE A 32 -9.35 -7.85 -7.48
C PHE A 32 -10.64 -7.52 -8.26
N HIS A 33 -10.55 -6.65 -9.28
CA HIS A 33 -11.69 -6.23 -10.09
C HIS A 33 -12.53 -7.37 -10.69
N PRO A 34 -11.93 -8.47 -11.22
CA PRO A 34 -12.72 -9.59 -11.73
C PRO A 34 -13.63 -10.28 -10.69
N LEU A 35 -13.33 -10.11 -9.39
CA LEU A 35 -14.08 -10.71 -8.29
C LEU A 35 -15.09 -9.74 -7.66
N ALA A 36 -14.74 -8.45 -7.59
CA ALA A 36 -15.57 -7.42 -6.97
C ALA A 36 -15.56 -6.12 -7.79
N PRO A 37 -16.21 -6.11 -8.97
CA PRO A 37 -16.06 -5.01 -9.93
C PRO A 37 -16.57 -3.67 -9.39
N PHE A 38 -17.74 -3.63 -8.75
CA PHE A 38 -18.31 -2.38 -8.23
C PHE A 38 -17.48 -1.78 -7.09
N VAL A 39 -17.06 -2.61 -6.13
CA VAL A 39 -16.27 -2.14 -4.97
C VAL A 39 -14.91 -1.62 -5.41
N THR A 40 -14.26 -2.33 -6.35
CA THR A 40 -12.95 -1.93 -6.85
C THR A 40 -13.02 -0.71 -7.78
N GLU A 41 -14.12 -0.54 -8.53
CA GLU A 41 -14.37 0.68 -9.32
C GLU A 41 -14.53 1.90 -8.43
N ASP A 42 -15.38 1.82 -7.40
CA ASP A 42 -15.60 2.93 -6.47
C ASP A 42 -14.31 3.26 -5.70
N LEU A 43 -13.58 2.24 -5.25
CA LEU A 43 -12.28 2.41 -4.58
C LEU A 43 -11.27 3.09 -5.49
N TYR A 44 -11.19 2.69 -6.77
CA TYR A 44 -10.26 3.28 -7.73
C TYR A 44 -10.51 4.77 -7.94
N HIS A 45 -11.76 5.18 -8.16
CA HIS A 45 -12.13 6.59 -8.28
C HIS A 45 -11.84 7.37 -6.99
N TRP A 46 -12.27 6.83 -5.85
CA TRP A 46 -12.06 7.47 -4.55
C TRP A 46 -10.57 7.71 -4.25
N LEU A 47 -9.70 6.76 -4.57
CA LEU A 47 -8.25 6.91 -4.38
C LEU A 47 -7.66 8.05 -5.21
N HIS A 48 -8.08 8.19 -6.47
CA HIS A 48 -7.60 9.26 -7.34
C HIS A 48 -8.09 10.63 -6.87
N ASP A 49 -9.35 10.71 -6.43
CA ASP A 49 -9.92 11.94 -5.87
C ASP A 49 -9.21 12.36 -4.57
N VAL A 50 -9.05 11.45 -3.61
CA VAL A 50 -8.44 11.74 -2.31
C VAL A 50 -6.97 12.10 -2.44
N CYS A 51 -6.23 11.41 -3.32
CA CYS A 51 -4.82 11.72 -3.56
C CYS A 51 -4.62 12.89 -4.53
N SER A 52 -5.70 13.44 -5.12
CA SER A 52 -5.63 14.48 -6.17
C SER A 52 -4.71 14.07 -7.34
N ILE A 53 -4.78 12.79 -7.73
CA ILE A 53 -4.01 12.21 -8.83
C ILE A 53 -4.95 12.04 -10.02
N ALA A 54 -4.53 12.49 -11.21
CA ALA A 54 -5.33 12.32 -12.41
C ALA A 54 -5.55 10.84 -12.73
N LEU A 55 -6.79 10.48 -13.04
CA LEU A 55 -7.15 9.13 -13.49
C LEU A 55 -6.45 8.81 -14.82
N PRO A 56 -5.54 7.82 -14.87
CA PRO A 56 -4.90 7.43 -16.11
C PRO A 56 -5.87 6.73 -17.07
N TYR A 57 -6.93 6.11 -16.53
CA TYR A 57 -8.01 5.48 -17.28
C TYR A 57 -9.34 5.93 -16.68
N GLU A 58 -10.35 6.16 -17.54
CA GLU A 58 -11.68 6.61 -17.09
C GLU A 58 -12.40 5.58 -16.22
N SER A 59 -12.05 4.30 -16.34
CA SER A 59 -12.60 3.23 -15.51
C SER A 59 -11.60 2.10 -15.34
N LEU A 60 -11.76 1.31 -14.29
CA LEU A 60 -10.84 0.24 -13.93
C LEU A 60 -10.77 -0.91 -14.97
N PRO A 61 -11.87 -1.34 -15.65
CA PRO A 61 -11.81 -2.33 -16.73
C PRO A 61 -10.94 -1.93 -17.91
N LEU A 62 -10.73 -0.63 -18.13
CA LEU A 62 -9.90 -0.11 -19.20
C LEU A 62 -8.41 -0.11 -18.83
N ALA A 63 -8.09 -0.21 -17.54
CA ALA A 63 -6.72 -0.31 -17.08
C ALA A 63 -6.12 -1.67 -17.46
N PRO A 64 -4.84 -1.72 -17.86
CA PRO A 64 -4.18 -2.99 -18.12
C PRO A 64 -4.17 -3.84 -16.85
N TYR A 65 -4.29 -5.16 -16.99
CA TYR A 65 -4.09 -6.04 -15.85
C TYR A 65 -2.63 -5.98 -15.36
N PRO A 66 -2.37 -5.91 -14.04
CA PRO A 66 -1.01 -5.81 -13.53
C PRO A 66 -0.19 -7.06 -13.91
N LYS A 67 1.05 -6.83 -14.34
CA LYS A 67 1.97 -7.90 -14.73
C LYS A 67 2.92 -8.21 -13.57
N PRO A 68 3.26 -9.48 -13.30
CA PRO A 68 4.17 -9.84 -12.21
C PRO A 68 5.52 -9.10 -12.25
N LYS A 69 6.05 -8.85 -13.46
CA LYS A 69 7.28 -8.09 -13.68
C LYS A 69 7.24 -6.66 -13.15
N GLU A 70 6.06 -6.06 -13.04
CA GLU A 70 5.88 -4.72 -12.45
C GLU A 70 6.15 -4.72 -10.95
N TRP A 71 6.09 -5.89 -10.29
CA TRP A 71 6.23 -6.04 -8.85
C TRP A 71 7.55 -6.68 -8.41
N GLU A 72 8.25 -7.38 -9.31
CA GLU A 72 9.56 -7.99 -9.05
C GLU A 72 10.59 -6.96 -8.55
N ILE A 73 10.49 -5.69 -8.97
CA ILE A 73 11.39 -4.61 -8.52
C ILE A 73 11.22 -4.26 -7.04
N TYR A 74 10.08 -4.60 -6.44
CA TYR A 74 9.76 -4.36 -5.04
C TYR A 74 9.99 -5.59 -4.16
N ALA A 75 10.30 -6.75 -4.76
CA ALA A 75 10.56 -7.97 -4.03
C ALA A 75 11.80 -7.79 -3.14
N ASN A 76 11.63 -8.02 -1.84
CA ASN A 76 12.70 -7.85 -0.87
C ASN A 76 12.51 -8.85 0.27
N GLU A 77 13.10 -10.03 0.10
CA GLU A 77 13.01 -11.15 1.04
C GLU A 77 13.45 -10.75 2.46
N LYS A 78 14.50 -9.93 2.59
CA LYS A 78 14.94 -9.44 3.90
C LYS A 78 13.84 -8.60 4.57
N LEU A 79 13.23 -7.68 3.85
CA LEU A 79 12.17 -6.84 4.38
C LEU A 79 10.92 -7.66 4.72
N GLU A 80 10.57 -8.65 3.90
CA GLU A 80 9.47 -9.57 4.17
C GLU A 80 9.69 -10.35 5.47
N ASN A 81 10.90 -10.87 5.68
CA ASN A 81 11.27 -11.55 6.93
C ASN A 81 11.23 -10.60 8.13
N ASP A 82 11.80 -9.39 8.01
CA ASP A 82 11.80 -8.39 9.09
C ASP A 82 10.35 -8.00 9.50
N VAL A 83 9.44 -7.89 8.53
CA VAL A 83 8.02 -7.59 8.77
C VAL A 83 7.30 -8.79 9.40
N GLN A 84 7.56 -10.01 8.93
CA GLN A 84 6.96 -11.21 9.51
C GLN A 84 7.36 -11.40 10.98
N GLU A 85 8.64 -11.21 11.31
CA GLU A 85 9.12 -11.25 12.70
C GLU A 85 8.39 -10.23 13.58
N SER A 86 8.12 -9.04 13.05
CA SER A 86 7.38 -7.99 13.76
C SER A 86 5.93 -8.40 14.05
N PHE A 87 5.26 -9.08 13.11
CA PHE A 87 3.93 -9.64 13.33
C PHE A 87 3.94 -10.75 14.38
N ASP A 88 4.92 -11.65 14.34
CA ASP A 88 5.03 -12.77 15.30
C ASP A 88 5.19 -12.25 16.74
N ILE A 89 5.96 -11.17 16.93
CA ILE A 89 6.09 -10.50 18.23
C ILE A 89 4.76 -9.88 18.66
N ALA A 90 4.08 -9.17 17.76
CA ALA A 90 2.81 -8.51 18.06
C ALA A 90 1.70 -9.51 18.44
N ASP A 91 1.63 -10.63 17.73
CA ASP A 91 0.70 -11.73 18.00
C ASP A 91 1.00 -12.40 19.33
N SER A 92 2.28 -12.66 19.63
CA SER A 92 2.71 -13.22 20.91
C SER A 92 2.25 -12.32 22.08
N VAL A 93 2.50 -11.01 21.98
CA VAL A 93 2.05 -10.03 22.99
C VAL A 93 0.52 -10.01 23.12
N SER A 94 -0.20 -10.10 22.01
CA SER A 94 -1.67 -10.12 22.01
C SER A 94 -2.24 -11.38 22.67
N GLN A 95 -1.62 -12.54 22.42
CA GLN A 95 -1.98 -13.79 23.07
C GLN A 95 -1.68 -13.76 24.58
N PHE A 96 -0.53 -13.21 25.00
CA PHE A 96 -0.24 -13.03 26.42
C PHE A 96 -1.27 -12.13 27.12
N LYS A 97 -1.71 -11.05 26.46
CA LYS A 97 -2.78 -10.19 26.98
C LYS A 97 -4.13 -10.90 27.09
N ALA A 98 -4.43 -11.85 26.22
CA ALA A 98 -5.69 -12.60 26.25
C ALA A 98 -5.73 -13.66 27.36
N LEU A 99 -4.57 -14.07 27.89
CA LEU A 99 -4.43 -15.10 28.93
C LEU A 99 -4.40 -14.54 30.37
N GLY A 100 -4.20 -13.23 30.55
CA GLY A 100 -4.14 -12.55 31.85
C GLY A 100 -5.34 -11.67 32.11
#